data_AF-A0A6A3NLA0-F1
#
_entry.id   AF-A0A6A3NLA0-F1
#
_cell.length_a   1.000
_cell.length_b   1.000
_cell.length_c   1.000
_cell.angle_alpha   90.00
_cell.angle_beta   90.00
_cell.angle_gamma   90.00
#
_symmetry.space_group_name_H-M   'P 1'
#
loop_
_entity.id
_entity.type
_entity.pdbx_description
1 polymer ?
#
loop_
_entity_poly.entity_id
_entity_poly.type
_entity_poly.pdbx_seq_one_letter_code
_entity_poly.pdbx_strand_id
1 'polypeptide(L)'
;MVRKGFKWRSTTTGLLWAVVQATTYSIMASYAGTDCSGTPYSVSAYEADADCVEEACSDFQEDSSSVSADMVTFSCTSDYLSALRQVFGDLPYIIQAQYTDEGCKTFTFAYGYPAWGNCEGSYYKNESNYVIGKLSTTDGSASLQIFNETQCLSSSLYEASSASKETLESHS
;
A
#
# COMPACT_ATOMS: atom_id res chain seq x y z
N MET A 1 -13.15 -10.22 -22.00
CA MET A 1 -12.13 -11.29 -22.00
C MET A 1 -11.26 -11.14 -23.24
N VAL A 2 -10.08 -10.53 -23.12
CA VAL A 2 -9.11 -10.47 -24.23
C VAL A 2 -7.74 -10.87 -23.68
N ARG A 3 -7.40 -12.14 -23.90
CA ARG A 3 -6.01 -12.62 -23.85
C ARG A 3 -5.27 -12.01 -25.04
N LYS A 4 -4.14 -11.33 -24.82
CA LYS A 4 -3.14 -11.13 -25.89
C LYS A 4 -1.75 -11.38 -25.34
N GLY A 5 -1.35 -12.65 -25.39
CA GLY A 5 0.04 -13.06 -25.32
C GLY A 5 0.70 -13.02 -26.70
N PHE A 6 2.01 -12.79 -26.64
CA PHE A 6 3.07 -13.19 -27.56
C PHE A 6 3.20 -12.55 -28.95
N LYS A 7 4.38 -11.96 -29.18
CA LYS A 7 4.94 -11.70 -30.51
C LYS A 7 6.38 -12.21 -30.53
N TRP A 8 6.64 -13.30 -31.27
CA TRP A 8 7.99 -13.77 -31.61
C TRP A 8 8.51 -13.06 -32.86
N ARG A 9 9.80 -12.74 -32.89
CA ARG A 9 10.61 -12.76 -34.11
C ARG A 9 12.02 -13.23 -33.73
N SER A 10 12.41 -14.38 -34.26
CA SER A 10 13.76 -14.94 -34.15
C SER A 10 14.58 -14.45 -35.35
N THR A 11 15.75 -13.85 -35.09
CA THR A 11 16.88 -13.86 -36.02
C THR A 11 18.16 -13.95 -35.21
N THR A 12 19.00 -14.91 -35.57
CA THR A 12 20.22 -15.35 -34.91
C THR A 12 21.30 -14.26 -34.91
N THR A 13 21.85 -13.92 -33.74
CA THR A 13 23.26 -13.63 -33.43
C THR A 13 23.33 -13.23 -31.96
N GLY A 14 24.19 -13.92 -31.19
CA GLY A 14 24.33 -13.89 -29.73
C GLY A 14 23.80 -12.64 -29.00
N LEU A 15 22.59 -12.75 -28.45
CA LEU A 15 22.14 -11.88 -27.37
C LEU A 15 22.34 -12.66 -26.08
N LEU A 16 23.23 -12.16 -25.21
CA LEU A 16 23.10 -12.39 -23.78
C LEU A 16 21.70 -11.89 -23.39
N TRP A 17 20.75 -12.80 -23.26
CA TRP A 17 19.49 -12.49 -22.60
C TRP A 17 19.84 -12.12 -21.17
N ALA A 18 19.85 -10.82 -20.89
CA ALA A 18 19.70 -10.36 -19.53
C ALA A 18 18.36 -10.93 -19.05
N VAL A 19 18.42 -11.93 -18.19
CA VAL A 19 17.26 -12.35 -17.41
C VAL A 19 16.92 -11.14 -16.56
N VAL A 20 15.91 -10.38 -16.96
CA VAL A 20 15.30 -9.40 -16.07
C VAL A 20 14.65 -10.24 -14.98
N GLN A 21 15.25 -10.28 -13.79
CA GLN A 21 14.58 -10.86 -12.64
C GLN A 21 13.31 -10.03 -12.42
N ALA A 22 12.16 -10.70 -12.33
CA ALA A 22 10.93 -10.03 -11.97
C ALA A 22 11.04 -9.61 -10.51
N THR A 23 10.88 -8.32 -10.23
CA THR A 23 10.79 -7.82 -8.86
C THR A 23 9.56 -8.44 -8.18
N THR A 24 9.77 -8.99 -6.99
CA THR A 24 8.69 -9.47 -6.13
C THR A 24 8.46 -8.43 -5.04
N TYR A 25 7.20 -8.18 -4.72
CA TYR A 25 6.76 -7.24 -3.70
C TYR A 25 6.01 -8.01 -2.62
N SER A 26 6.23 -7.61 -1.37
CA SER A 26 5.45 -8.05 -0.23
C SER A 26 4.38 -7.02 0.07
N ILE A 27 3.14 -7.47 0.14
CA ILE A 27 1.98 -6.67 0.51
C ILE A 27 1.57 -7.05 1.93
N MET A 28 1.63 -6.08 2.83
CA MET A 28 1.17 -6.23 4.21
C MET A 28 -0.10 -5.42 4.42
N ALA A 29 -1.20 -6.09 4.74
CA ALA A 29 -2.44 -5.44 5.16
C ALA A 29 -2.58 -5.51 6.68
N SER A 30 -2.82 -4.37 7.33
CA SER A 30 -2.91 -4.25 8.78
C SER A 30 -4.34 -3.97 9.23
N TYR A 31 -4.81 -4.76 10.19
CA TYR A 31 -6.18 -4.76 10.70
C TYR A 31 -6.16 -4.41 12.18
N ALA A 32 -7.09 -3.54 12.59
CA ALA A 32 -7.25 -3.22 14.00
C ALA A 32 -8.08 -4.32 14.68
N GLY A 33 -7.59 -4.85 15.81
CA GLY A 33 -8.30 -5.85 16.60
C GLY A 33 -7.59 -7.20 16.64
N THR A 34 -8.35 -8.28 16.84
CA THR A 34 -7.82 -9.64 17.08
C THR A 34 -7.98 -10.58 15.90
N ASP A 35 -8.49 -10.10 14.76
CA ASP A 35 -8.60 -10.85 13.53
C ASP A 35 -8.31 -9.95 12.32
N CYS A 36 -8.18 -10.56 11.13
CA CYS A 36 -8.00 -9.87 9.86
C CYS A 36 -9.34 -9.68 9.12
N SER A 37 -10.44 -9.50 9.86
CA SER A 37 -11.75 -9.30 9.26
C SER A 37 -12.01 -7.82 8.94
N GLY A 38 -12.84 -7.57 7.93
CA GLY A 38 -13.21 -6.21 7.53
C GLY A 38 -12.17 -5.55 6.62
N THR A 39 -12.08 -4.23 6.71
CA THR A 39 -11.16 -3.43 5.88
C THR A 39 -9.91 -3.11 6.69
N PRO A 40 -8.72 -3.35 6.15
CA PRO A 40 -7.48 -2.95 6.82
C PRO A 40 -7.42 -1.42 6.94
N TYR A 41 -6.88 -0.92 8.06
CA TYR A 41 -6.69 0.52 8.27
C TYR A 41 -5.49 1.05 7.47
N SER A 42 -4.54 0.18 7.14
CA SER A 42 -3.44 0.46 6.24
C SER A 42 -3.05 -0.78 5.45
N VAL A 43 -2.55 -0.57 4.23
CA VAL A 43 -1.94 -1.62 3.43
C VAL A 43 -0.63 -1.06 2.91
N SER A 44 0.45 -1.82 2.98
CA SER A 44 1.78 -1.40 2.57
C SER A 44 2.36 -2.36 1.56
N ALA A 45 3.24 -1.84 0.71
CA ALA A 45 3.95 -2.61 -0.30
C ALA A 45 5.43 -2.25 -0.24
N TYR A 46 6.28 -3.28 -0.19
CA TYR A 46 7.74 -3.15 -0.21
C TYR A 46 8.33 -4.15 -1.20
N GLU A 47 9.51 -3.86 -1.74
CA GLU A 47 10.27 -4.90 -2.44
C GLU A 47 10.59 -6.03 -1.47
N ALA A 48 10.33 -7.26 -1.90
CA ALA A 48 10.56 -8.45 -1.10
C ALA A 48 11.89 -9.11 -1.47
N ASP A 49 12.51 -9.75 -0.49
CA ASP A 49 13.60 -10.68 -0.74
C ASP A 49 13.11 -11.93 -1.50
N ALA A 50 14.06 -12.74 -2.01
CA ALA A 50 13.76 -13.92 -2.82
C ALA A 50 12.85 -14.95 -2.14
N ASP A 51 12.81 -14.95 -0.80
CA ASP A 51 12.04 -15.87 0.03
C ASP A 51 10.78 -15.20 0.61
N CYS A 52 10.06 -14.42 -0.20
CA CYS A 52 8.79 -13.81 0.21
C CYS A 52 7.82 -14.86 0.78
N VAL A 53 7.39 -14.67 2.03
CA VAL A 53 6.49 -15.58 2.75
C VAL A 53 5.11 -14.97 2.83
N GLU A 54 4.10 -15.74 2.44
CA GLU A 54 2.70 -15.36 2.58
C GLU A 54 2.16 -15.80 3.93
N GLU A 55 1.36 -14.95 4.57
CA GLU A 55 0.68 -15.24 5.83
C GLU A 55 -0.76 -14.74 5.79
N ALA A 56 -1.70 -15.58 6.20
CA ALA A 56 -3.12 -15.30 6.00
C ALA A 56 -3.75 -14.47 7.13
N CYS A 57 -3.24 -14.55 8.35
CA CYS A 57 -3.59 -13.69 9.48
C CYS A 57 -2.70 -14.05 10.69
N SER A 58 -1.78 -13.16 11.05
CA SER A 58 -0.85 -13.34 12.16
C SER A 58 -0.85 -12.09 13.04
N ASP A 59 -0.48 -12.24 14.30
CA ASP A 59 -0.22 -11.13 15.19
C ASP A 59 1.05 -10.40 14.74
N PHE A 60 0.98 -9.08 14.60
CA PHE A 60 2.14 -8.30 14.20
C PHE A 60 3.13 -8.20 15.38
N GLN A 61 4.11 -9.10 15.41
CA GLN A 61 5.22 -9.08 16.36
C GLN A 61 6.50 -8.66 15.64
N GLU A 62 6.76 -7.36 15.53
CA GLU A 62 8.10 -6.88 15.12
C GLU A 62 9.15 -7.30 16.17
N ASP A 63 8.76 -7.30 17.45
CA ASP A 63 9.55 -7.82 18.58
C ASP A 63 8.63 -8.55 19.58
N SER A 64 9.13 -9.58 20.26
CA SER A 64 8.36 -10.29 21.32
C SER A 64 7.97 -9.41 22.52
N SER A 65 8.37 -8.14 22.51
CA SER A 65 8.12 -7.11 23.52
C SER A 65 7.12 -6.04 23.05
N SER A 66 6.77 -6.01 21.76
CA SER A 66 5.78 -5.10 21.19
C SER A 66 4.39 -5.69 21.41
N VAL A 67 3.59 -5.04 22.25
CA VAL A 67 2.15 -5.29 22.31
C VAL A 67 1.53 -4.45 21.21
N SER A 68 1.19 -5.08 20.09
CA SER A 68 0.32 -4.51 19.06
C SER A 68 -1.09 -5.07 19.25
N ALA A 69 -2.11 -4.29 18.92
CA ALA A 69 -3.48 -4.78 18.81
C ALA A 69 -3.80 -5.07 17.33
N ASP A 70 -2.78 -5.48 16.57
CA ASP A 70 -2.79 -5.45 15.12
C ASP A 70 -2.61 -6.86 14.60
N MET A 71 -3.52 -7.25 13.72
CA MET A 71 -3.36 -8.45 12.92
C MET A 71 -2.91 -8.05 11.52
N VAL A 72 -2.05 -8.87 10.92
CA VAL A 72 -1.52 -8.62 9.59
C VAL A 72 -1.71 -9.82 8.67
N THR A 73 -1.81 -9.52 7.38
CA THR A 73 -1.72 -10.52 6.32
C THR A 73 -0.60 -10.14 5.37
N PHE A 74 0.20 -11.12 4.95
CA PHE A 74 1.27 -10.95 3.97
C PHE A 74 0.93 -11.69 2.68
N SER A 75 1.17 -11.06 1.53
CA SER A 75 1.04 -11.70 0.22
C SER A 75 2.14 -11.25 -0.73
N CYS A 76 2.53 -12.15 -1.63
CA CYS A 76 3.65 -11.92 -2.54
C CYS A 76 3.13 -11.69 -3.96
N THR A 77 3.59 -10.62 -4.60
CA THR A 77 3.10 -10.24 -5.94
C THR A 77 4.22 -9.67 -6.80
N SER A 78 4.05 -9.69 -8.12
CA SER A 78 4.89 -8.93 -9.06
C SER A 78 4.26 -7.62 -9.50
N ASP A 79 3.00 -7.38 -9.12
CA ASP A 79 2.25 -6.15 -9.39
C ASP A 79 1.67 -5.64 -8.06
N TYR A 80 2.47 -4.81 -7.37
CA TYR A 80 2.10 -4.30 -6.06
C TYR A 80 0.86 -3.40 -6.12
N LEU A 81 0.71 -2.62 -7.20
CA LEU A 81 -0.37 -1.66 -7.31
C LEU A 81 -1.71 -2.37 -7.48
N SER A 82 -1.78 -3.38 -8.34
CA SER A 82 -2.99 -4.19 -8.48
C SER A 82 -3.34 -4.93 -7.18
N ALA A 83 -2.32 -5.43 -6.45
CA ALA A 83 -2.55 -6.11 -5.18
C ALA A 83 -3.07 -5.16 -4.09
N LEU A 84 -2.47 -3.97 -3.93
CA LEU A 84 -2.99 -2.93 -3.02
C LEU A 84 -4.46 -2.59 -3.32
N ARG A 85 -4.79 -2.39 -4.60
CA ARG A 85 -6.16 -2.09 -5.05
C ARG A 85 -7.11 -3.25 -4.72
N GLN A 86 -6.67 -4.49 -4.90
CA GLN A 86 -7.48 -5.68 -4.63
C GLN A 86 -7.82 -5.84 -3.15
N VAL A 87 -6.91 -5.47 -2.24
CA VAL A 87 -7.16 -5.55 -0.79
C VAL A 87 -8.34 -4.66 -0.37
N PHE A 88 -8.45 -3.45 -0.93
CA PHE A 88 -9.57 -2.56 -0.64
C PHE A 88 -10.85 -2.90 -1.44
N GLY A 89 -10.72 -3.61 -2.56
CA GLY A 89 -11.85 -3.96 -3.42
C GLY A 89 -12.58 -2.73 -3.95
N ASP A 90 -13.87 -2.63 -3.66
CA ASP A 90 -14.73 -1.52 -4.11
C ASP A 90 -14.76 -0.33 -3.13
N LEU A 91 -14.04 -0.43 -2.01
CA LEU A 91 -14.02 0.63 -1.00
C LEU A 91 -13.20 1.84 -1.49
N PRO A 92 -13.55 3.07 -1.11
CA PRO A 92 -12.73 4.23 -1.43
C PRO A 92 -11.38 4.15 -0.72
N TYR A 93 -10.27 4.33 -1.44
CA TYR A 93 -8.91 4.31 -0.90
C TYR A 93 -8.03 5.38 -1.54
N ILE A 94 -6.92 5.69 -0.88
CA ILE A 94 -5.82 6.50 -1.41
C ILE A 94 -4.55 5.65 -1.36
N ILE A 95 -3.81 5.60 -2.47
CA ILE A 95 -2.48 4.97 -2.52
C ILE A 95 -1.43 6.06 -2.70
N GLN A 96 -0.47 6.11 -1.78
CA GLN A 96 0.73 6.94 -1.87
C GLN A 96 1.91 6.04 -2.18
N ALA A 97 2.39 6.09 -3.42
CA ALA A 97 3.61 5.38 -3.84
C ALA A 97 4.81 6.34 -3.79
N GLN A 98 5.90 5.88 -3.19
CA GLN A 98 7.16 6.61 -3.11
C GLN A 98 8.19 6.00 -4.06
N TYR A 99 8.89 6.88 -4.77
CA TYR A 99 9.95 6.55 -5.70
C TYR A 99 11.19 7.36 -5.36
N THR A 100 12.38 6.81 -5.60
CA THR A 100 13.65 7.52 -5.30
C THR A 100 14.05 8.54 -6.37
N ASP A 101 13.51 8.42 -7.59
CA ASP A 101 13.87 9.28 -8.71
C ASP A 101 12.73 10.20 -9.15
N GLU A 102 13.09 11.37 -9.69
CA GLU A 102 12.16 12.37 -10.23
C GLU A 102 11.30 11.84 -11.38
N GLY A 103 11.69 10.72 -11.99
CA GLY A 103 10.96 10.06 -13.07
C GLY A 103 9.98 8.99 -12.61
N CYS A 104 9.83 8.76 -11.30
CA CYS A 104 8.99 7.72 -10.70
C CYS A 104 9.26 6.31 -11.26
N LYS A 105 10.53 5.96 -11.52
CA LYS A 105 10.90 4.67 -12.12
C LYS A 105 11.31 3.61 -11.10
N THR A 106 11.92 4.05 -10.01
CA THR A 106 12.55 3.21 -8.99
C THR A 106 11.67 3.24 -7.77
N PHE A 107 10.85 2.21 -7.64
CA PHE A 107 9.93 2.06 -6.53
C PHE A 107 10.69 1.87 -5.22
N THR A 108 10.21 2.48 -4.14
CA THR A 108 10.73 2.26 -2.78
C THR A 108 9.72 1.50 -1.94
N PHE A 109 8.54 2.12 -1.76
CA PHE A 109 7.43 1.56 -1.01
C PHE A 109 6.13 2.27 -1.42
N ALA A 110 5.00 1.67 -1.06
CA ALA A 110 3.72 2.34 -1.14
C ALA A 110 2.87 2.06 0.09
N TYR A 111 2.02 3.01 0.44
CA TYR A 111 0.98 2.86 1.43
C TYR A 111 -0.39 3.10 0.81
N GLY A 112 -1.37 2.34 1.26
CA GLY A 112 -2.78 2.45 0.94
C GLY A 112 -3.58 2.67 2.21
N TYR A 113 -4.54 3.58 2.16
CA TYR A 113 -5.40 3.92 3.30
C TYR A 113 -6.86 4.04 2.86
N PRO A 114 -7.83 3.64 3.72
CA PRO A 114 -9.24 3.94 3.49
C PRO A 114 -9.50 5.44 3.35
N ALA A 115 -10.44 5.81 2.46
CA ALA A 115 -10.67 7.20 2.08
C ALA A 115 -12.11 7.69 2.27
N TRP A 116 -12.78 7.21 3.32
CA TRP A 116 -14.15 7.59 3.70
C TRP A 116 -14.22 8.72 4.75
N GLY A 117 -13.09 9.22 5.23
CA GLY A 117 -13.02 10.39 6.11
C GLY A 117 -13.13 10.11 7.62
N ASN A 118 -13.05 8.85 8.04
CA ASN A 118 -12.94 8.50 9.47
C ASN A 118 -11.46 8.45 9.88
N CYS A 119 -11.23 8.55 11.20
CA CYS A 119 -9.92 8.30 11.79
C CYS A 119 -9.72 6.78 11.91
N GLU A 120 -8.87 6.24 11.05
CA GLU A 120 -8.52 4.81 11.02
C GLU A 120 -7.08 4.64 11.51
N GLY A 121 -6.79 3.55 12.21
CA GLY A 121 -5.46 3.29 12.73
C GLY A 121 -5.53 2.36 13.92
N SER A 122 -4.36 1.95 14.39
CA SER A 122 -4.28 1.10 15.56
C SER A 122 -3.08 1.47 16.42
N TYR A 123 -3.14 1.03 17.67
CA TYR A 123 -2.11 1.33 18.65
C TYR A 123 -0.90 0.43 18.42
N TYR A 124 0.17 1.05 17.94
CA TYR A 124 1.50 0.47 18.00
C TYR A 124 2.32 1.26 19.02
N LYS A 125 2.84 0.57 20.04
CA LYS A 125 3.45 1.16 21.24
C LYS A 125 4.53 2.21 20.93
N ASN A 126 5.21 2.08 19.79
CA ASN A 126 6.30 2.98 19.37
C ASN A 126 6.00 3.75 18.06
N GLU A 127 4.96 3.39 17.30
CA GLU A 127 4.65 3.96 15.96
C GLU A 127 3.14 4.04 15.73
N SER A 128 2.42 4.64 16.68
CA SER A 128 0.99 4.86 16.54
C SER A 128 0.71 5.77 15.33
N ASN A 129 0.24 5.17 14.23
CA ASN A 129 -0.11 5.86 12.99
C ASN A 129 -1.63 5.81 12.81
N TYR A 130 -2.26 6.97 12.99
CA TYR A 130 -3.69 7.17 12.71
C TYR A 130 -3.85 8.04 11.48
N VAL A 131 -4.82 7.73 10.62
CA VAL A 131 -4.95 8.31 9.30
C VAL A 131 -6.40 8.71 9.02
N ILE A 132 -6.58 9.87 8.41
CA ILE A 132 -7.84 10.29 7.78
C ILE A 132 -7.56 10.44 6.28
N GLY A 133 -7.98 9.44 5.49
CA GLY A 133 -8.07 9.56 4.04
C GLY A 133 -9.45 10.07 3.65
N LYS A 134 -9.51 10.96 2.65
CA LYS A 134 -10.78 11.46 2.12
C LYS A 134 -10.71 11.66 0.61
N LEU A 135 -11.66 11.05 -0.10
CA LEU A 135 -11.98 11.38 -1.49
C LEU A 135 -13.15 12.35 -1.53
N SER A 136 -12.96 13.48 -2.20
CA SER A 136 -14.01 14.47 -2.39
C SER A 136 -14.86 14.12 -3.60
N THR A 137 -16.15 13.87 -3.37
CA THR A 137 -17.11 13.58 -4.44
C THR A 137 -17.53 14.83 -5.22
N THR A 138 -17.23 16.03 -4.70
CA THR A 138 -17.63 17.32 -5.30
C THR A 138 -16.64 17.78 -6.37
N ASP A 139 -15.35 17.73 -6.08
CA ASP A 139 -14.28 18.22 -6.96
C ASP A 139 -13.35 17.11 -7.46
N GLY A 140 -13.49 15.87 -6.95
CA GLY A 140 -12.65 14.73 -7.31
C GLY A 140 -11.25 14.76 -6.70
N SER A 141 -10.99 15.67 -5.75
CA SER A 141 -9.71 15.74 -5.04
C SER A 141 -9.56 14.65 -3.99
N ALA A 142 -8.33 14.42 -3.55
CA ALA A 142 -8.01 13.55 -2.42
C ALA A 142 -7.22 14.32 -1.35
N SER A 143 -7.43 13.98 -0.09
CA SER A 143 -6.60 14.43 1.03
C SER A 143 -6.26 13.27 1.95
N LEU A 144 -5.06 13.30 2.49
CA LEU A 144 -4.56 12.35 3.48
C LEU A 144 -3.98 13.12 4.66
N GLN A 145 -4.34 12.74 5.87
CA GLN A 145 -3.80 13.31 7.10
C GLN A 145 -3.34 12.18 8.01
N ILE A 146 -2.15 12.31 8.58
CA ILE A 146 -1.52 11.33 9.47
C ILE A 146 -1.35 11.97 10.85
N PHE A 147 -1.64 11.22 11.90
CA PHE A 147 -1.71 11.67 13.28
C PHE A 147 -1.03 10.68 14.22
N ASN A 148 -0.45 11.20 15.31
CA ASN A 148 0.25 10.41 16.32
C ASN A 148 -0.66 9.82 17.43
N GLU A 149 -1.95 10.20 17.47
CA GLU A 149 -2.86 9.82 18.57
C GLU A 149 -4.21 9.31 18.09
N THR A 150 -4.85 8.47 18.92
CA THR A 150 -5.99 7.59 18.61
C THR A 150 -7.33 8.29 18.35
N GLN A 151 -7.32 9.58 18.09
CA GLN A 151 -8.51 10.42 17.88
C GLN A 151 -8.35 11.39 16.70
N CYS A 152 -7.20 11.35 16.01
CA CYS A 152 -6.87 12.26 14.90
C CYS A 152 -7.16 13.73 15.23
N LEU A 153 -6.81 14.14 16.46
CA LEU A 153 -6.97 15.52 16.90
C LEU A 153 -5.98 16.40 16.16
N SER A 154 -6.36 17.65 15.85
CA SER A 154 -5.47 18.58 15.16
C SER A 154 -4.16 18.84 15.91
N SER A 155 -4.15 18.66 17.25
CA SER A 155 -2.96 18.77 18.08
C SER A 155 -1.93 17.66 17.86
N SER A 156 -2.34 16.52 17.29
CA SER A 156 -1.48 15.38 16.99
C SER A 156 -1.24 15.18 15.50
N LEU A 157 -1.63 16.14 14.65
CA LEU A 157 -1.36 16.12 13.21
C LEU A 157 0.15 16.08 12.97
N TYR A 158 0.60 15.02 12.31
CA TYR A 158 1.99 14.79 11.94
C TYR A 158 2.26 15.23 10.50
N GLU A 159 1.41 14.77 9.57
CA GLU A 159 1.56 15.06 8.14
C GLU A 159 0.20 15.29 7.49
N ALA A 160 0.15 16.15 6.48
CA ALA A 160 -1.02 16.33 5.64
C ALA A 160 -0.60 16.51 4.17
N SER A 161 -1.28 15.80 3.28
CA SER A 161 -1.09 15.91 1.84
C SER A 161 -2.44 15.98 1.13
N SER A 162 -2.44 16.57 -0.07
CA SER A 162 -3.62 16.64 -0.92
C SER A 162 -3.23 16.62 -2.39
N ALA A 163 -4.14 16.12 -3.21
CA ALA A 163 -3.99 16.07 -4.65
C ALA A 163 -5.29 16.55 -5.31
N SER A 164 -5.18 17.39 -6.34
CA SER A 164 -6.34 17.78 -7.13
C SER A 164 -6.78 16.62 -8.04
N LYS A 165 -7.99 16.71 -8.56
CA LYS A 165 -8.51 15.75 -9.54
C LYS A 165 -7.58 15.61 -10.74
N GLU A 166 -7.09 16.72 -11.28
CA GLU A 166 -6.20 16.74 -12.44
C GLU A 166 -4.90 15.97 -12.15
N THR A 167 -4.32 16.16 -10.96
CA THR A 167 -3.15 15.41 -10.52
C THR A 167 -3.48 13.92 -10.46
N LEU A 168 -4.58 13.53 -9.82
CA LEU A 168 -4.96 12.12 -9.67
C LEU A 168 -5.20 11.42 -11.02
N GLU A 169 -5.87 12.10 -11.97
CA GLU A 169 -6.13 11.57 -13.31
C GLU A 169 -4.85 11.45 -14.16
N SER A 170 -3.83 12.26 -13.90
CA SER A 170 -2.54 12.15 -14.59
C SER A 170 -1.66 10.99 -14.09
N HIS A 171 -1.98 10.43 -12.93
CA HIS A 171 -1.21 9.38 -12.24
C HIS A 171 -1.97 8.03 -12.11
N SER A 172 -3.18 7.90 -12.71
CA SER A 172 -4.07 6.74 -12.59
C SER A 172 -3.77 5.58 -13.54
#